data_AF-G7TEF4-F1
#
_entry.id   AF-G7TEF4-F1
#
_cell.length_a   1.000
_cell.length_b   1.000
_cell.length_c   1.000
_cell.angle_alpha   90.00
_cell.angle_beta   90.00
_cell.angle_gamma   90.00
#
_symmetry.space_group_name_H-M   'P 1'
#
loop_
_entity.id
_entity.type
_entity.pdbx_description
1 polymer ?
#
loop_
_entity_poly.entity_id
_entity_poly.type
_entity_poly.pdbx_seq_one_letter_code
_entity_poly.pdbx_strand_id
1 'polypeptide(L)'
;MNARFHHAIVEAANKPILTETVERCMLVPFVSPINVVFGQRSATQTYDDPYYGHRQHRAIVSAIEHRDAARAEFLFREHANTQRHSMGI
;
A
#
# COMPACT_ATOMS: atom_id res chain seq x y z
N MET A 1 -10.07 4.48 3.59
CA MET A 1 -8.75 5.06 3.91
C MET A 1 -7.64 4.44 3.04
N ASN A 2 -7.35 3.13 3.12
CA ASN A 2 -6.29 2.47 2.33
C ASN A 2 -6.40 2.70 0.81
N ALA A 3 -7.49 2.25 0.18
CA ALA A 3 -7.69 2.41 -1.26
C ALA A 3 -7.56 3.87 -1.73
N ARG A 4 -8.17 4.82 -0.99
CA ARG A 4 -8.09 6.25 -1.29
C ARG A 4 -6.66 6.79 -1.19
N PHE A 5 -5.86 6.32 -0.23
CA PHE A 5 -4.45 6.70 -0.12
C PHE A 5 -3.65 6.27 -1.35
N HIS A 6 -3.75 5.00 -1.73
CA HIS A 6 -3.05 4.47 -2.91
C HIS A 6 -3.48 5.19 -4.19
N HIS A 7 -4.77 5.46 -4.36
CA HIS A 7 -5.29 6.22 -5.51
C HIS A 7 -4.71 7.63 -5.57
N ALA A 8 -4.74 8.37 -4.45
CA ALA A 8 -4.25 9.75 -4.39
C ALA A 8 -2.77 9.87 -4.76
N ILE A 9 -1.94 8.87 -4.42
CA ILE A 9 -0.51 8.86 -4.77
C ILE A 9 -0.33 8.77 -6.29
N VAL A 10 -1.09 7.89 -6.95
CA VAL A 10 -1.02 7.70 -8.40
C VAL A 10 -1.57 8.92 -9.14
N GLU A 11 -2.70 9.47 -8.69
CA GLU A 11 -3.28 10.70 -9.24
C GLU A 11 -2.32 11.89 -9.13
N ALA A 12 -1.64 12.03 -7.98
CA ALA A 12 -0.69 13.12 -7.74
C ALA A 12 0.52 13.10 -8.68
N ALA A 13 0.88 11.93 -9.24
CA ALA A 13 1.94 11.86 -10.25
C ALA A 13 1.57 12.56 -11.56
N ASN A 14 0.26 12.74 -11.83
CA ASN A 14 -0.28 13.41 -13.02
C ASN A 14 0.30 12.86 -14.34
N LYS A 15 0.40 11.53 -14.44
CA LYS A 15 0.88 10.80 -15.63
C LYS A 15 -0.15 9.73 -16.02
N PRO A 16 -0.91 9.91 -17.12
CA PRO A 16 -1.93 8.95 -17.55
C PRO A 16 -1.41 7.51 -17.68
N ILE A 17 -0.19 7.35 -18.20
CA ILE A 17 0.44 6.02 -18.35
C ILE A 17 0.68 5.31 -17.00
N LEU A 18 0.98 6.05 -15.93
CA LEU A 18 1.14 5.46 -14.60
C LEU A 18 -0.20 5.01 -14.05
N THR A 19 -1.24 5.84 -14.18
CA THR A 19 -2.61 5.50 -13.77
C THR A 19 -3.07 4.22 -14.44
N GLU A 20 -2.99 4.14 -15.77
CA GLU A 20 -3.43 2.96 -16.53
C GLU A 20 -2.62 1.70 -16.16
N THR A 21 -1.30 1.84 -16.00
CA THR A 21 -0.45 0.70 -15.64
C THR A 21 -0.79 0.16 -14.26
N VAL A 22 -1.01 1.05 -13.28
CA VAL A 22 -1.37 0.66 -11.92
C VAL A 22 -2.76 0.01 -11.89
N GLU A 23 -3.74 0.57 -12.61
CA GLU A 23 -5.07 -0.04 -12.74
C GLU A 23 -5.01 -1.45 -13.30
N ARG A 24 -4.17 -1.69 -14.32
CA ARG A 24 -3.93 -3.03 -14.87
C ARG A 24 -3.31 -3.97 -13.84
N CYS A 25 -2.34 -3.50 -13.04
CA CYS A 25 -1.77 -4.30 -11.95
C CYS A 25 -2.82 -4.67 -10.89
N MET A 26 -3.79 -3.81 -10.63
CA MET A 26 -4.87 -4.07 -9.66
C MET A 26 -5.85 -5.16 -10.11
N LEU A 27 -5.85 -5.57 -11.38
CA LEU A 27 -6.64 -6.70 -11.87
C LEU A 27 -6.09 -8.06 -11.38
N VAL A 28 -4.83 -8.11 -10.96
CA VAL A 28 -4.23 -9.33 -10.41
C VAL A 28 -4.82 -9.59 -9.02
N PRO A 29 -5.33 -10.81 -8.75
CA PRO A 29 -5.87 -11.15 -7.45
C PRO A 29 -4.91 -10.82 -6.31
N PHE A 30 -5.45 -10.28 -5.21
CA PHE A 30 -4.71 -9.96 -3.97
C PHE A 30 -3.64 -8.87 -4.08
N VAL A 31 -3.49 -8.22 -5.24
CA VAL A 31 -2.61 -7.06 -5.45
C VAL A 31 -3.32 -5.74 -5.13
N SER A 32 -4.64 -5.70 -5.26
CA SER A 32 -5.42 -4.47 -5.05
C SER A 32 -5.46 -4.04 -3.58
N PRO A 33 -5.23 -2.75 -3.27
CA PRO A 33 -5.37 -2.19 -1.92
C PRO A 33 -6.83 -2.13 -1.43
N ILE A 34 -7.80 -2.46 -2.29
CA ILE A 34 -9.22 -2.60 -1.93
C ILE A 34 -9.48 -3.97 -1.29
N ASN A 35 -8.76 -5.00 -1.75
CA ASN A 35 -8.98 -6.39 -1.36
C ASN A 35 -7.86 -6.87 -0.43
N VAL A 36 -7.90 -6.40 0.82
CA VAL A 36 -7.02 -6.89 1.89
C VAL A 36 -7.52 -8.25 2.36
N VAL A 37 -6.63 -9.23 2.43
CA VAL A 37 -6.97 -10.61 2.78
C VAL A 37 -6.18 -11.02 4.01
N PHE A 38 -6.88 -11.69 4.92
CA PHE A 38 -6.30 -12.22 6.14
C PHE A 38 -6.41 -13.74 6.09
N GLY A 39 -5.29 -14.42 6.32
CA GLY A 39 -5.28 -15.87 6.53
C GLY A 39 -6.02 -16.26 7.81
N GLN A 40 -5.93 -17.53 8.20
CA GLN A 40 -6.48 -18.00 9.48
C GLN A 40 -5.64 -17.44 10.64
N ARG A 41 -6.05 -16.28 11.15
CA ARG A 41 -5.37 -15.51 12.22
C ARG A 41 -6.35 -15.11 13.31
N SER A 42 -5.86 -14.88 14.52
CA SER A 42 -6.69 -14.32 15.60
C SER A 42 -7.15 -12.90 15.26
N ALA A 43 -8.26 -12.45 15.86
CA ALA A 43 -8.77 -11.09 15.63
C ALA A 43 -7.74 -10.00 15.97
N THR A 44 -6.92 -10.21 17.00
CA THR A 44 -5.83 -9.30 17.38
C THR A 44 -4.77 -9.22 16.29
N GLN A 45 -4.28 -10.37 15.80
CA GLN A 45 -3.28 -10.41 14.73
C GLN A 45 -3.81 -9.79 13.44
N THR A 46 -5.09 -10.00 13.12
CA THR A 46 -5.76 -9.39 11.96
C THR A 46 -5.86 -7.87 12.07
N TYR A 47 -5.88 -7.31 13.27
CA TYR A 47 -5.92 -5.86 13.49
C TYR A 47 -4.54 -5.20 13.39
N ASP A 48 -3.48 -5.89 13.80
CA ASP A 48 -2.13 -5.33 13.86
C ASP A 48 -1.60 -4.95 12.47
N ASP A 49 -1.89 -5.77 11.45
CA ASP A 49 -1.46 -5.56 10.07
C ASP A 49 -1.97 -4.24 9.45
N PRO A 50 -3.30 -3.95 9.43
CA PRO A 50 -3.80 -2.68 8.91
C PRO A 50 -3.37 -1.49 9.77
N TYR A 51 -3.18 -1.67 11.08
CA TYR A 51 -2.67 -0.61 11.96
C TYR A 51 -1.21 -0.24 11.60
N TYR A 52 -0.35 -1.25 11.44
CA TYR A 52 1.03 -1.06 10.99
C TYR A 52 1.09 -0.46 9.58
N GLY A 53 0.29 -0.97 8.65
CA GLY A 53 0.16 -0.44 7.30
C GLY A 53 -0.22 1.04 7.28
N HIS A 54 -1.13 1.47 8.15
CA HIS A 54 -1.49 2.89 8.27
C HIS A 54 -0.33 3.77 8.75
N ARG A 55 0.48 3.27 9.70
CA ARG A 55 1.70 4.00 10.12
C ARG A 55 2.70 4.15 8.99
N GLN A 56 2.85 3.13 8.14
CA GLN A 56 3.71 3.20 6.96
C GLN A 56 3.22 4.28 5.98
N HIS A 57 1.92 4.45 5.77
CA HIS A 57 1.40 5.55 4.93
C HIS A 57 1.84 6.93 5.41
N ARG A 58 1.87 7.17 6.74
CA ARG A 58 2.37 8.44 7.28
C ARG A 58 3.85 8.64 6.99
N ALA A 59 4.65 7.58 7.10
CA ALA A 59 6.08 7.64 6.79
C ALA A 59 6.33 7.91 5.30
N ILE A 60 5.52 7.31 4.42
CA ILE A 60 5.55 7.55 2.98
C ILE A 60 5.21 9.00 2.65
N VAL A 61 4.11 9.54 3.19
CA VAL A 61 3.73 10.95 3.00
C VAL A 61 4.85 11.87 3.45
N SER A 62 5.42 11.62 4.64
CA SER A 62 6.54 12.39 5.14
C SER A 62 7.75 12.35 4.18
N ALA A 63 8.11 11.19 3.65
CA ALA A 63 9.20 11.09 2.67
C ALA A 63 8.92 11.91 1.39
N ILE A 64 7.69 11.86 0.89
CA ILE A 64 7.25 12.64 -0.29
C ILE A 64 7.29 14.14 0.00
N GLU A 65 6.79 14.59 1.15
CA GLU A 65 6.83 16.00 1.58
C GLU A 65 8.26 16.54 1.65
N HIS A 66 9.22 15.71 2.08
CA HIS A 66 10.64 16.05 2.14
C HIS A 66 11.37 15.86 0.80
N ARG A 67 10.67 15.48 -0.28
CA ARG A 67 11.24 15.17 -1.60
C ARG A 67 12.30 14.08 -1.58
N ASP A 68 12.23 13.16 -0.62
CA ASP A 68 13.12 12.01 -0.49
C ASP A 68 12.55 10.81 -1.26
N ALA A 69 12.81 10.79 -2.57
CA ALA A 69 12.25 9.78 -3.47
C ALA A 69 12.75 8.36 -3.16
N ALA A 70 14.03 8.21 -2.80
CA ALA A 70 14.62 6.91 -2.50
C ALA A 70 13.97 6.27 -1.27
N ARG A 71 13.75 7.07 -0.21
CA ARG A 71 13.04 6.61 0.97
C ARG A 71 11.58 6.30 0.69
N ALA A 72 10.88 7.15 -0.07
CA ALA A 72 9.50 6.90 -0.43
C ALA A 72 9.33 5.58 -1.20
N GLU A 73 10.20 5.32 -2.18
CA GLU A 73 10.22 4.06 -2.93
C GLU A 73 10.46 2.85 -2.02
N PHE A 74 11.50 2.91 -1.16
CA PHE A 74 11.80 1.82 -0.24
C PHE A 74 10.62 1.53 0.69
N LEU A 75 9.99 2.56 1.25
CA LEU A 75 8.83 2.42 2.13
C LEU A 75 7.63 1.81 1.40
N PHE A 76 7.38 2.14 0.13
CA PHE A 76 6.31 1.50 -0.64
C PHE A 76 6.60 0.02 -0.91
N ARG A 77 7.85 -0.33 -1.25
CA ARG A 77 8.26 -1.73 -1.45
C ARG A 77 8.07 -2.54 -0.18
N GLU A 78 8.47 -1.99 0.96
CA GLU A 78 8.27 -2.62 2.26
C GLU A 78 6.80 -2.68 2.67
N HIS A 79 6.00 -1.66 2.34
CA HIS A 79 4.56 -1.66 2.62
C HIS A 79 3.82 -2.83 1.94
N ALA A 80 4.27 -3.26 0.76
CA ALA A 80 3.70 -4.43 0.08
C ALA A 80 3.90 -5.74 0.88
N ASN A 81 4.91 -5.82 1.76
CA ASN A 81 5.14 -6.99 2.63
C ASN A 81 4.06 -7.12 3.71
N THR A 82 3.43 -6.03 4.15
CA THR A 82 2.36 -6.07 5.15
C THR A 82 1.16 -6.91 4.66
N GLN A 83 0.82 -6.82 3.38
CA GLN A 83 -0.23 -7.65 2.77
C GLN A 83 0.19 -9.12 2.63
N ARG A 84 1.46 -9.40 2.27
CA ARG A 84 1.97 -10.79 2.23
C ARG A 84 1.89 -11.44 3.61
N HIS A 85 2.35 -10.69 4.61
CA HIS A 85 2.28 -11.09 5.99
C HIS A 85 0.82 -11.37 6.41
N SER A 86 -0.13 -10.49 6.12
CA SER A 86 -1.54 -10.70 6.50
C SER A 86 -2.16 -11.96 5.88
N MET A 87 -1.74 -12.33 4.67
CA MET A 87 -2.14 -13.57 4.01
C MET A 87 -1.48 -14.83 4.60
N GLY A 88 -0.44 -14.67 5.42
CA GLY A 88 0.30 -15.78 6.03
C GLY A 88 1.34 -16.41 5.09
N ILE A 89 1.86 -15.65 4.12
CA ILE A 89 2.90 -16.07 3.17
C ILE A 89 4.17 -15.23 3.30
#